data_AF-X6DMX5-F1
#
_entry.id   AF-X6DMX5-F1
#
_cell.length_a   1.000
_cell.length_b   1.000
_cell.length_c   1.000
_cell.angle_alpha   90.00
_cell.angle_beta   90.00
_cell.angle_gamma   90.00
#
_symmetry.space_group_name_H-M   'P 1'
#
loop_
_entity.id
_entity.type
_entity.pdbx_description
1 polymer ?
#
loop_
_entity_poly.entity_id
_entity_poly.type
_entity_poly.pdbx_seq_one_letter_code
_entity_poly.pdbx_strand_id
1 'polypeptide(L)'
;SRVLPVVPDIMPDATLPGAPAIDMSVPAASGAATEVAPDRDERRIRGRRLPLTAIFLTVTVLAAVGIGLFFAMQTGVFKTAAQLDTAPPEAPPTVEDDDFTPADGANAPAKPGSADQSRDWINVFSPTDPTHVAAPSDAKAEVMKDDSGPFLRIQSGASGSAVAFDVGQGVLEKLAGKHAVFDILARAEDGKDTQISIDCNFGELGDCGRKRYAVGQQRNEYLFDVKFPDKRPGSAGTIAINSDFDKQGKAVDVYEIRVSIEP
;
A
#
# COMPACT_ATOMS: atom_id res chain seq x y z
N SER A 1 -9.09 42.39 -30.62
CA SER A 1 -10.50 42.25 -30.24
C SER A 1 -10.72 40.98 -29.46
N ARG A 2 -10.96 41.09 -28.15
CA ARG A 2 -11.37 39.97 -27.29
C ARG A 2 -12.88 40.08 -27.13
N VAL A 3 -13.61 39.05 -27.58
CA VAL A 3 -15.05 38.91 -27.41
C VAL A 3 -15.26 38.04 -26.17
N LEU A 4 -15.95 38.55 -25.16
CA LEU A 4 -16.42 37.77 -24.02
C LEU A 4 -17.84 37.24 -24.34
N PRO A 5 -18.16 35.97 -24.02
CA PRO A 5 -19.49 35.43 -24.23
C PRO A 5 -20.48 35.97 -23.18
N VAL A 6 -21.64 36.41 -23.66
CA VAL A 6 -22.79 36.88 -22.86
C VAL A 6 -23.62 35.69 -22.42
N VAL A 7 -23.90 35.59 -21.12
CA VAL A 7 -24.81 34.61 -20.51
C VAL A 7 -26.24 35.16 -20.61
N PRO A 8 -27.25 34.41 -21.11
CA PRO A 8 -28.64 34.88 -21.13
C PRO A 8 -29.32 34.75 -19.77
N ASP A 9 -30.07 35.78 -19.38
CA ASP A 9 -30.88 35.84 -18.16
C ASP A 9 -32.00 34.78 -18.14
N ILE A 10 -32.11 34.09 -17.02
CA ILE A 10 -33.19 33.17 -16.67
C ILE A 10 -34.40 34.01 -16.24
N MET A 11 -35.45 34.05 -17.07
CA MET A 11 -36.75 34.64 -16.71
C MET A 11 -37.57 33.64 -15.87
N PRO A 12 -38.10 34.01 -14.70
CA PRO A 12 -39.01 33.15 -13.96
C PRO A 12 -40.43 33.16 -14.56
N ASP A 13 -40.83 31.96 -14.98
CA ASP A 13 -42.16 31.37 -15.11
C ASP A 13 -43.38 32.26 -15.37
N ALA A 14 -43.93 32.08 -16.58
CA ALA A 14 -45.29 32.43 -16.95
C ALA A 14 -46.30 31.49 -16.27
N THR A 15 -47.22 32.05 -15.49
CA THR A 15 -48.40 31.37 -14.94
C THR A 15 -49.36 30.91 -16.05
N LEU A 16 -49.56 29.59 -16.13
CA LEU A 16 -50.55 28.95 -17.00
C LEU A 16 -51.98 29.11 -16.42
N PRO A 17 -53.00 29.44 -17.23
CA PRO A 17 -54.37 29.57 -16.75
C PRO A 17 -55.05 28.21 -16.61
N GLY A 18 -55.53 27.85 -15.40
CA GLY A 18 -56.34 26.64 -15.20
C GLY A 18 -56.28 25.95 -13.82
N ALA A 19 -55.58 26.50 -12.82
CA ALA A 19 -55.54 25.92 -11.47
C ALA A 19 -56.48 26.66 -10.50
N PRO A 20 -57.23 25.97 -9.61
CA PRO A 20 -58.11 26.61 -8.65
C PRO A 20 -57.33 27.33 -7.55
N ALA A 21 -57.67 28.59 -7.30
CA ALA A 21 -57.07 29.41 -6.26
C ALA A 21 -57.52 28.96 -4.87
N ILE A 22 -56.57 28.70 -3.97
CA ILE A 22 -56.83 28.44 -2.55
C ILE A 22 -56.80 29.78 -1.81
N ASP A 23 -57.95 30.17 -1.30
CA ASP A 23 -58.17 31.38 -0.50
C ASP A 23 -57.63 31.16 0.92
N MET A 24 -56.65 31.97 1.33
CA MET A 24 -56.19 32.05 2.73
C MET A 24 -56.48 33.46 3.26
N SER A 25 -57.65 33.63 3.85
CA SER A 25 -58.03 34.86 4.55
C SER A 25 -58.70 34.59 5.93
N VAL A 26 -57.86 34.37 6.96
CA VAL A 26 -57.87 34.96 8.35
C VAL A 26 -59.11 34.72 9.28
N PRO A 27 -59.11 34.84 10.65
CA PRO A 27 -58.08 35.06 11.70
C PRO A 27 -58.06 34.04 12.88
N ALA A 28 -57.12 34.27 13.80
CA ALA A 28 -56.88 33.60 15.08
C ALA A 28 -58.01 33.74 16.15
N ALA A 29 -58.17 32.71 16.99
CA ALA A 29 -58.79 32.80 18.31
C ALA A 29 -58.24 31.73 19.30
N SER A 30 -58.19 32.14 20.56
CA SER A 30 -57.58 31.57 21.76
C SER A 30 -58.17 30.26 22.31
N GLY A 31 -57.29 29.37 22.80
CA GLY A 31 -57.40 28.70 24.12
C GLY A 31 -58.36 27.51 24.32
N ALA A 32 -57.81 26.31 24.57
CA ALA A 32 -58.32 25.35 25.56
C ALA A 32 -57.32 24.19 25.74
N ALA A 33 -56.81 24.01 26.96
CA ALA A 33 -56.07 22.83 27.36
C ALA A 33 -56.99 21.59 27.35
N THR A 34 -56.59 20.54 26.65
CA THR A 34 -57.16 19.20 26.84
C THR A 34 -55.99 18.25 27.06
N GLU A 35 -55.71 17.99 28.33
CA GLU A 35 -54.76 16.98 28.75
C GLU A 35 -55.41 15.60 28.52
N VAL A 36 -54.84 14.83 27.59
CA VAL A 36 -55.27 13.46 27.28
C VAL A 36 -54.35 12.50 28.03
N ALA A 37 -54.86 11.92 29.11
CA ALA A 37 -54.20 10.83 29.82
C ALA A 37 -54.35 9.52 29.01
N PRO A 38 -53.28 8.74 28.78
CA PRO A 38 -53.38 7.50 28.04
C PRO A 38 -53.96 6.39 28.93
N ASP A 39 -55.13 5.87 28.55
CA ASP A 39 -55.68 4.63 29.06
C ASP A 39 -54.84 3.45 28.53
N ARG A 40 -53.83 3.04 29.30
CA ARG A 40 -53.03 1.85 29.02
C ARG A 40 -53.48 0.72 29.93
N ASP A 41 -54.28 -0.18 29.37
CA ASP A 41 -54.64 -1.45 29.99
C ASP A 41 -53.40 -2.36 30.09
N GLU A 42 -52.74 -2.38 31.26
CA GLU A 42 -51.47 -3.07 31.52
C GLU A 42 -51.56 -4.61 31.37
N ARG A 43 -52.76 -5.17 31.33
CA ARG A 43 -52.95 -6.62 31.39
C ARG A 43 -52.55 -7.36 30.11
N ARG A 44 -52.33 -6.68 28.98
CA ARG A 44 -51.93 -7.32 27.71
C ARG A 44 -50.43 -7.63 27.60
N ILE A 45 -49.58 -7.14 28.51
CA ILE A 45 -48.11 -7.32 28.39
C ILE A 45 -47.64 -8.69 28.92
N ARG A 46 -48.49 -9.46 29.60
CA ARG A 46 -48.13 -10.79 30.12
C ARG A 46 -48.31 -11.94 29.11
N GLY A 47 -47.98 -11.69 27.85
CA GLY A 47 -47.78 -12.75 26.85
C GLY A 47 -46.42 -13.39 27.05
N ARG A 48 -46.39 -14.65 27.48
CA ARG A 48 -45.21 -15.48 27.72
C ARG A 48 -44.32 -15.56 26.47
N ARG A 49 -43.36 -14.62 26.31
CA ARG A 49 -42.37 -14.65 25.22
C ARG A 49 -41.33 -15.73 25.53
N LEU A 50 -41.30 -16.76 24.69
CA LEU A 50 -40.41 -17.92 24.73
C LEU A 50 -38.91 -17.51 24.65
N PRO A 51 -37.98 -18.37 25.12
CA PRO A 51 -36.67 -18.01 25.69
C PRO A 51 -35.58 -17.72 24.65
N LEU A 52 -35.89 -17.06 23.53
CA LEU A 52 -34.90 -16.78 22.49
C LEU A 52 -33.80 -15.82 22.97
N THR A 53 -34.13 -14.86 23.83
CA THR A 53 -33.14 -13.98 24.47
C THR A 53 -32.22 -14.74 25.42
N ALA A 54 -32.77 -15.70 26.17
CA ALA A 54 -31.97 -16.56 27.05
C ALA A 54 -31.03 -17.47 26.25
N ILE A 55 -31.52 -18.05 25.14
CA ILE A 55 -30.70 -18.87 24.23
C ILE A 55 -29.57 -18.04 23.62
N PHE A 56 -29.88 -16.85 23.09
CA PHE A 56 -28.87 -15.96 22.51
C PHE A 56 -27.79 -15.60 23.53
N LEU A 57 -28.18 -15.20 24.75
CA LEU A 57 -27.25 -14.92 25.84
C LEU A 57 -26.36 -16.13 26.17
N THR A 58 -26.93 -17.33 26.28
CA THR A 58 -26.13 -18.53 26.55
C THR A 58 -25.15 -18.86 25.44
N VAL A 59 -25.52 -18.71 24.17
CA VAL A 59 -24.63 -18.97 23.04
C VAL A 59 -23.50 -17.94 22.99
N THR A 60 -23.80 -16.66 23.21
CA THR A 60 -22.78 -15.60 23.25
C THR A 60 -21.79 -15.82 24.39
N VAL A 61 -22.26 -16.20 25.58
CA VAL A 61 -21.39 -16.51 26.72
C VAL A 61 -20.49 -17.71 26.42
N LEU A 62 -21.04 -18.79 25.84
CA LEU A 62 -20.25 -19.96 25.45
C LEU A 62 -19.18 -19.61 24.40
N ALA A 63 -19.52 -18.78 23.42
CA ALA A 63 -18.55 -18.32 22.41
C ALA A 63 -17.42 -17.49 23.04
N ALA A 64 -17.74 -16.56 23.95
CA ALA A 64 -16.74 -15.77 24.66
C ALA A 64 -15.80 -16.63 25.50
N VAL A 65 -16.33 -17.64 26.20
CA VAL A 65 -15.52 -18.61 26.95
C VAL A 65 -14.63 -19.43 26.02
N GLY A 66 -15.15 -19.90 24.89
CA GLY A 66 -14.37 -20.64 23.90
C GLY A 66 -13.21 -19.83 23.32
N ILE A 67 -13.47 -18.57 22.96
CA ILE A 67 -12.43 -17.64 22.47
C ILE A 67 -11.39 -17.38 23.57
N GLY A 68 -11.83 -17.13 24.80
CA GLY A 68 -10.91 -16.92 25.93
C GLY A 68 -10.00 -18.12 26.19
N LEU A 69 -10.54 -19.35 26.16
CA LEU A 69 -9.76 -20.58 26.31
C LEU A 69 -8.77 -20.80 25.15
N PHE A 70 -9.20 -20.53 23.92
CA PHE A 70 -8.33 -20.63 22.74
C PHE A 70 -7.16 -19.66 22.81
N PHE A 71 -7.42 -18.39 23.15
CA PHE A 71 -6.37 -17.40 23.35
C PHE A 71 -5.42 -17.79 24.50
N ALA A 72 -5.94 -18.29 25.63
CA ALA A 72 -5.11 -18.70 26.77
C ALA A 72 -4.15 -19.86 26.43
N MET A 73 -4.56 -20.80 25.57
CA MET A 73 -3.66 -21.82 25.04
C MET A 73 -2.57 -21.22 24.14
N GLN A 74 -2.94 -20.26 23.28
CA GLN A 74 -2.02 -19.68 22.30
C GLN A 74 -0.98 -18.73 22.94
N THR A 75 -1.38 -17.96 23.95
CA THR A 75 -0.50 -17.00 24.64
C THR A 75 0.37 -17.64 25.71
N GLY A 76 0.18 -18.94 25.99
CA GLY A 76 1.00 -19.68 26.94
C GLY A 76 0.84 -19.20 28.38
N VAL A 77 -0.32 -18.66 28.75
CA VAL A 77 -0.63 -18.17 30.11
C VAL A 77 -0.49 -19.27 31.18
N PHE A 78 -0.57 -20.54 30.78
CA PHE A 78 -0.36 -21.69 31.66
C PHE A 78 1.12 -22.13 31.77
N LYS A 79 2.06 -21.46 31.09
CA LYS A 79 3.49 -21.75 31.24
C LYS A 79 3.97 -21.28 32.62
N THR A 80 4.60 -22.17 33.37
CA THR A 80 5.18 -21.87 34.68
C THR A 80 6.37 -20.91 34.55
N ALA A 81 6.73 -20.18 35.62
CA ALA A 81 7.88 -19.27 35.65
C ALA A 81 9.23 -19.90 35.25
N ALA A 82 9.35 -21.24 35.27
CA ALA A 82 10.53 -21.95 34.76
C ALA A 82 10.55 -22.13 33.22
N GLN A 83 9.43 -21.92 32.53
CA GLN A 83 9.31 -21.97 31.06
C GLN A 83 9.23 -20.58 30.41
N LEU A 84 8.82 -19.58 31.19
CA LEU A 84 9.00 -18.18 30.86
C LEU A 84 10.40 -17.83 31.33
N ASP A 85 11.37 -17.78 30.43
CA ASP A 85 12.79 -17.53 30.71
C ASP A 85 12.98 -16.17 31.42
N THR A 86 12.74 -16.19 32.74
CA THR A 86 12.74 -15.05 33.67
C THR A 86 13.96 -15.11 34.57
N ALA A 87 14.99 -15.86 34.16
CA ALA A 87 16.29 -15.79 34.78
C ALA A 87 16.75 -14.31 34.81
N PRO A 88 17.38 -13.85 35.90
CA PRO A 88 18.06 -12.58 35.91
C PRO A 88 19.02 -12.52 34.71
N PRO A 89 19.18 -11.35 34.03
CA PRO A 89 20.12 -11.26 32.94
C PRO A 89 21.48 -11.73 33.45
N GLU A 90 22.03 -12.76 32.78
CA GLU A 90 23.40 -13.19 32.98
C GLU A 90 24.28 -11.93 32.87
N ALA A 91 25.11 -11.67 33.88
CA ALA A 91 26.04 -10.56 33.81
C ALA A 91 26.85 -10.69 32.52
N PRO A 92 27.02 -9.62 31.72
CA PRO A 92 27.71 -9.73 30.46
C PRO A 92 29.11 -10.29 30.73
N PRO A 93 29.54 -11.34 30.01
CA PRO A 93 30.88 -11.86 30.18
C PRO A 93 31.87 -10.73 29.87
N THR A 94 32.79 -10.46 30.79
CA THR A 94 33.95 -9.63 30.50
C THR A 94 34.75 -10.33 29.43
N VAL A 95 34.87 -9.70 28.27
CA VAL A 95 35.71 -10.14 27.16
C VAL A 95 37.16 -9.94 27.59
N GLU A 96 37.86 -11.02 27.90
CA GLU A 96 39.32 -11.04 27.77
C GLU A 96 39.63 -11.11 26.27
N ASP A 97 40.58 -10.28 25.84
CA ASP A 97 41.00 -10.13 24.45
C ASP A 97 41.55 -11.47 23.91
N ASP A 98 40.67 -12.31 23.37
CA ASP A 98 41.05 -13.49 22.59
C ASP A 98 41.06 -13.15 21.10
N ASP A 99 42.25 -13.36 20.53
CA ASP A 99 42.67 -13.16 19.15
C ASP A 99 41.67 -13.78 18.14
N PHE A 100 40.86 -12.92 17.52
CA PHE A 100 39.83 -13.32 16.57
C PHE A 100 40.47 -13.78 15.25
N THR A 101 40.51 -15.11 15.05
CA THR A 101 40.68 -15.71 13.73
C THR A 101 39.28 -16.06 13.19
N PRO A 102 38.78 -15.43 12.12
CA PRO A 102 37.45 -15.72 11.60
C PRO A 102 37.43 -17.14 11.02
N ALA A 103 36.67 -18.04 11.66
CA ALA A 103 36.20 -19.25 11.03
C ALA A 103 34.92 -18.93 10.24
N ASP A 104 34.88 -19.39 9.00
CA ASP A 104 33.91 -19.07 7.96
C ASP A 104 32.43 -19.04 8.42
N GLY A 105 31.75 -17.98 7.99
CA GLY A 105 30.40 -17.56 8.39
C GLY A 105 29.26 -18.46 7.89
N ALA A 106 29.20 -19.71 8.33
CA ALA A 106 28.17 -20.66 7.90
C ALA A 106 26.89 -20.67 8.75
N ASN A 107 26.86 -20.06 9.95
CA ASN A 107 25.76 -20.29 10.92
C ASN A 107 25.21 -19.03 11.62
N ALA A 108 25.46 -17.82 11.10
CA ALA A 108 24.73 -16.64 11.56
C ALA A 108 23.31 -16.63 10.92
N PRO A 109 22.24 -16.26 11.63
CA PRO A 109 20.94 -16.02 11.02
C PRO A 109 21.10 -15.04 9.84
N ALA A 110 20.67 -15.46 8.66
CA ALA A 110 20.77 -14.66 7.44
C ALA A 110 20.05 -13.31 7.66
N LYS A 111 20.78 -12.20 7.51
CA LYS A 111 20.17 -10.88 7.40
C LYS A 111 19.23 -10.89 6.19
N PRO A 112 18.07 -10.23 6.22
CA PRO A 112 17.30 -9.97 5.00
C PRO A 112 18.24 -9.39 3.93
N GLY A 113 18.30 -10.00 2.73
CA GLY A 113 19.22 -9.63 1.65
C GLY A 113 20.61 -10.30 1.67
N SER A 114 20.97 -11.12 2.66
CA SER A 114 22.28 -11.81 2.67
C SER A 114 22.36 -13.03 1.75
N ALA A 115 21.23 -13.71 1.48
CA ALA A 115 21.15 -14.73 0.45
C ALA A 115 21.22 -14.14 -0.98
N ASP A 116 20.95 -12.84 -1.13
CA ASP A 116 20.91 -12.14 -2.41
C ASP A 116 22.29 -11.66 -2.88
N GLN A 117 23.28 -11.51 -1.99
CA GLN A 117 24.64 -11.11 -2.36
C GLN A 117 25.40 -12.17 -3.17
N SER A 118 24.97 -13.43 -3.15
CA SER A 118 25.58 -14.51 -3.94
C SER A 118 25.00 -14.66 -5.35
N ARG A 119 24.03 -13.83 -5.74
CA ARG A 119 23.43 -13.86 -7.08
C ARG A 119 24.30 -13.07 -8.07
N ASP A 120 24.40 -13.58 -9.30
CA ASP A 120 25.06 -12.88 -10.40
C ASP A 120 24.12 -11.77 -10.93
N TRP A 121 24.32 -10.55 -10.43
CA TRP A 121 23.49 -9.39 -10.74
C TRP A 121 23.95 -8.65 -11.99
N ILE A 122 23.02 -8.44 -12.91
CA ILE A 122 23.18 -7.59 -14.08
C ILE A 122 22.57 -6.23 -13.76
N ASN A 123 23.39 -5.17 -13.82
CA ASN A 123 22.92 -3.81 -13.63
C ASN A 123 22.01 -3.38 -14.80
N VAL A 124 20.83 -2.87 -14.49
CA VAL A 124 19.86 -2.32 -15.43
C VAL A 124 19.89 -0.79 -15.40
N PHE A 125 20.03 -0.20 -14.21
CA PHE A 125 20.08 1.25 -14.03
C PHE A 125 20.99 1.64 -12.86
N SER A 126 21.84 2.65 -13.10
CA SER A 126 22.59 3.36 -12.08
C SER A 126 22.43 4.88 -12.25
N PRO A 127 22.30 5.66 -11.16
CA PRO A 127 22.26 7.12 -11.18
C PRO A 127 23.48 7.79 -11.84
N THR A 128 24.59 7.07 -11.99
CA THR A 128 25.79 7.58 -12.70
C THR A 128 25.62 7.62 -14.22
N ASP A 129 24.63 6.90 -14.76
CA ASP A 129 24.28 6.90 -16.19
C ASP A 129 22.76 7.06 -16.37
N PRO A 130 22.25 8.31 -16.28
CA PRO A 130 20.81 8.57 -16.38
C PRO A 130 20.30 8.59 -17.83
N THR A 131 21.13 8.23 -18.83
CA THR A 131 20.75 8.32 -20.25
C THR A 131 19.64 7.33 -20.64
N HIS A 132 19.43 6.31 -19.81
CA HIS A 132 18.44 5.26 -19.96
C HIS A 132 17.16 5.49 -19.15
N VAL A 133 16.85 6.75 -18.82
CA VAL A 133 15.67 7.14 -18.05
C VAL A 133 14.86 8.19 -18.80
N ALA A 134 13.57 7.94 -18.96
CA ALA A 134 12.62 8.86 -19.56
C ALA A 134 11.51 9.24 -18.57
N ALA A 135 11.30 10.55 -18.40
CA ALA A 135 10.19 11.11 -17.63
C ALA A 135 9.19 11.77 -18.60
N PRO A 136 8.12 11.08 -19.02
CA PRO A 136 7.14 11.63 -19.95
C PRO A 136 6.23 12.67 -19.30
N SER A 137 5.69 13.56 -20.13
CA SER A 137 4.61 14.51 -19.80
C SER A 137 4.92 15.41 -18.60
N ASP A 138 4.33 15.09 -17.44
CA ASP A 138 4.39 15.84 -16.20
C ASP A 138 5.16 15.10 -15.09
N ALA A 139 5.81 13.97 -15.42
CA ALA A 139 6.74 13.29 -14.52
C ALA A 139 8.10 14.01 -14.47
N LYS A 140 8.85 13.79 -13.39
CA LYS A 140 10.20 14.33 -13.19
C LYS A 140 11.16 13.22 -12.80
N ALA A 141 12.39 13.33 -13.29
CA ALA A 141 13.51 12.49 -12.90
C ALA A 141 14.75 13.37 -12.80
N GLU A 142 15.30 13.49 -11.60
CA GLU A 142 16.43 14.38 -11.31
C GLU A 142 17.54 13.60 -10.60
N VAL A 143 18.77 13.70 -11.11
CA VAL A 143 19.93 13.08 -10.43
C VAL A 143 20.32 13.98 -9.27
N MET A 144 20.28 13.41 -8.08
CA MET A 144 20.60 14.03 -6.80
C MET A 144 21.74 13.28 -6.14
N LYS A 145 22.31 13.86 -5.09
CA LYS A 145 23.37 13.24 -4.31
C LYS A 145 23.23 13.64 -2.84
N ASP A 146 23.38 12.66 -1.96
CA ASP A 146 23.50 12.85 -0.52
C ASP A 146 24.74 12.12 0.02
N ASP A 147 24.83 12.00 1.35
CA ASP A 147 25.93 11.31 2.04
C ASP A 147 26.01 9.81 1.71
N SER A 148 24.93 9.20 1.22
CA SER A 148 24.86 7.80 0.81
C SER A 148 25.26 7.55 -0.65
N GLY A 149 25.48 8.62 -1.42
CA GLY A 149 25.87 8.57 -2.84
C GLY A 149 24.85 9.21 -3.78
N PRO A 150 25.06 9.09 -5.10
CA PRO A 150 24.12 9.59 -6.09
C PRO A 150 22.85 8.73 -6.12
N PHE A 151 21.71 9.36 -6.43
CA PHE A 151 20.43 8.70 -6.62
C PHE A 151 19.59 9.46 -7.64
N LEU A 152 18.60 8.80 -8.23
CA LEU A 152 17.64 9.44 -9.10
C LEU A 152 16.34 9.67 -8.32
N ARG A 153 16.00 10.93 -8.09
CA ARG A 153 14.70 11.30 -7.53
C ARG A 153 13.68 11.30 -8.65
N ILE A 154 12.70 10.39 -8.54
CA ILE A 154 11.58 10.32 -9.45
C ILE A 154 10.31 10.86 -8.79
N GLN A 155 9.52 11.59 -9.55
CA GLN A 155 8.21 12.09 -9.14
C GLN A 155 7.23 11.88 -10.29
N SER A 156 6.14 11.20 -10.00
CA SER A 156 5.08 10.95 -10.98
C SER A 156 4.24 12.20 -11.18
N GLY A 157 3.82 12.40 -12.42
CA GLY A 157 2.97 13.53 -12.76
C GLY A 157 1.58 13.45 -12.10
N ALA A 158 0.88 14.58 -12.00
CA ALA A 158 -0.50 14.63 -11.52
C ALA A 158 -1.46 13.78 -12.37
N SER A 159 -1.13 13.59 -13.66
CA SER A 159 -1.85 12.68 -14.55
C SER A 159 -1.71 11.21 -14.14
N GLY A 160 -0.64 10.85 -13.43
CA GLY A 160 -0.21 9.48 -13.14
C GLY A 160 0.95 8.98 -14.01
N SER A 161 1.59 9.86 -14.79
CA SER A 161 2.77 9.55 -15.61
C SER A 161 3.87 8.89 -14.77
N ALA A 162 4.28 7.69 -15.19
CA ALA A 162 5.38 6.94 -14.59
C ALA A 162 6.73 7.30 -15.24
N VAL A 163 7.81 7.18 -14.48
CA VAL A 163 9.18 7.33 -15.01
C VAL A 163 9.62 5.97 -15.56
N ALA A 164 10.04 5.94 -16.82
CA ALA A 164 10.48 4.74 -17.51
C ALA A 164 11.99 4.58 -17.45
N PHE A 165 12.44 3.37 -17.15
CA PHE A 165 13.83 2.94 -17.14
C PHE A 165 14.02 1.91 -18.25
N ASP A 166 14.98 2.14 -19.14
CA ASP A 166 15.23 1.23 -20.26
C ASP A 166 15.88 -0.06 -19.76
N VAL A 167 15.36 -1.19 -20.23
CA VAL A 167 15.98 -2.50 -20.08
C VAL A 167 16.61 -2.87 -21.41
N GLY A 168 17.94 -2.78 -21.47
CA GLY A 168 18.69 -3.02 -22.70
C GLY A 168 18.39 -4.38 -23.32
N GLN A 169 18.35 -4.43 -24.66
CA GLN A 169 18.09 -5.67 -25.40
C GLN A 169 19.07 -6.79 -25.00
N GLY A 170 20.36 -6.47 -24.81
CA GLY A 170 21.36 -7.46 -24.37
C GLY A 170 21.11 -8.03 -22.97
N VAL A 171 20.39 -7.32 -22.10
CA VAL A 171 19.92 -7.86 -20.82
C VAL A 171 18.79 -8.84 -21.09
N LEU A 172 17.77 -8.43 -21.86
CA LEU A 172 16.63 -9.28 -22.21
C LEU A 172 17.02 -10.56 -22.95
N GLU A 173 18.04 -10.52 -23.81
CA GLU A 173 18.59 -11.69 -24.49
C GLU A 173 19.16 -12.72 -23.51
N LYS A 174 19.78 -12.27 -22.40
CA LYS A 174 20.27 -13.16 -21.34
C LYS A 174 19.14 -13.76 -20.51
N LEU A 175 18.01 -13.05 -20.39
CA LEU A 175 16.86 -13.49 -19.61
C LEU A 175 15.90 -14.40 -20.40
N ALA A 176 15.98 -14.41 -21.73
CA ALA A 176 15.14 -15.23 -22.60
C ALA A 176 15.10 -16.71 -22.16
N GLY A 177 13.90 -17.24 -21.99
CA GLY A 177 13.67 -18.62 -21.54
C GLY A 177 13.99 -18.91 -20.07
N LYS A 178 14.33 -17.89 -19.27
CA LYS A 178 14.74 -18.03 -17.86
C LYS A 178 13.71 -17.43 -16.91
N HIS A 179 13.85 -17.78 -15.64
CA HIS A 179 13.20 -17.07 -14.54
C HIS A 179 14.18 -16.05 -14.01
N ALA A 180 13.77 -14.79 -13.92
CA ALA A 180 14.61 -13.71 -13.43
C ALA A 180 13.95 -12.98 -12.27
N VAL A 181 14.76 -12.47 -11.35
CA VAL A 181 14.36 -11.62 -10.24
C VAL A 181 14.95 -10.24 -10.45
N PHE A 182 14.07 -9.25 -10.58
CA PHE A 182 14.45 -7.85 -10.56
C PHE A 182 14.44 -7.33 -9.13
N ASP A 183 15.39 -6.46 -8.83
CA ASP A 183 15.52 -5.78 -7.56
C ASP A 183 15.65 -4.27 -7.81
N ILE A 184 14.84 -3.51 -7.09
CA ILE A 184 14.85 -2.05 -7.09
C ILE A 184 15.25 -1.59 -5.70
N LEU A 185 16.40 -0.94 -5.60
CA LEU A 185 16.87 -0.32 -4.37
C LEU A 185 16.34 1.11 -4.30
N ALA A 186 15.41 1.37 -3.37
CA ALA A 186 14.75 2.67 -3.29
C ALA A 186 14.36 3.08 -1.86
N ARG A 187 14.08 4.38 -1.68
CA ARG A 187 13.41 4.93 -0.50
C ARG A 187 12.41 6.01 -0.90
N ALA A 188 11.45 6.28 -0.04
CA ALA A 188 10.58 7.44 -0.18
C ALA A 188 11.32 8.72 0.22
N GLU A 189 10.87 9.86 -0.28
CA GLU A 189 11.31 11.16 0.22
C GLU A 189 11.05 11.29 1.73
N ASP A 190 11.95 11.98 2.43
CA ASP A 190 11.91 12.10 3.90
C ASP A 190 10.54 12.57 4.41
N GLY A 191 10.02 11.85 5.40
CA GLY A 191 8.70 12.11 6.00
C GLY A 191 7.50 11.83 5.07
N LYS A 192 7.69 11.25 3.89
CA LYS A 192 6.66 11.07 2.86
C LYS A 192 6.56 9.62 2.38
N ASP A 193 6.34 8.69 3.30
CA ASP A 193 6.05 7.29 2.97
C ASP A 193 4.98 7.20 1.87
N THR A 194 5.21 6.35 0.88
CA THR A 194 4.40 6.27 -0.35
C THR A 194 4.13 4.84 -0.76
N GLN A 195 3.25 4.66 -1.72
CA GLN A 195 3.10 3.41 -2.45
C GLN A 195 3.52 3.62 -3.89
N ILE A 196 4.41 2.76 -4.38
CA ILE A 196 4.80 2.74 -5.78
C ILE A 196 4.04 1.66 -6.53
N SER A 197 3.87 1.86 -7.83
CA SER A 197 3.50 0.78 -8.74
C SER A 197 4.53 0.62 -9.84
N ILE A 198 4.81 -0.63 -10.19
CA ILE A 198 5.72 -1.00 -11.27
C ILE A 198 4.90 -1.66 -12.38
N ASP A 199 5.16 -1.21 -13.61
CA ASP A 199 4.63 -1.74 -14.85
C ASP A 199 5.80 -1.99 -15.79
N CYS A 200 5.86 -3.15 -16.45
CA CYS A 200 6.98 -3.50 -17.32
C CYS A 200 6.47 -3.76 -18.73
N ASN A 201 7.27 -3.38 -19.73
CA ASN A 201 7.04 -3.74 -21.12
C ASN A 201 8.35 -4.27 -21.70
N PHE A 202 8.47 -5.59 -21.84
CA PHE A 202 9.62 -6.26 -22.44
C PHE A 202 9.36 -6.64 -23.90
N GLY A 203 8.40 -5.98 -24.56
CA GLY A 203 8.02 -6.22 -25.94
C GLY A 203 7.48 -7.64 -26.14
N GLU A 204 8.12 -8.40 -27.02
CA GLU A 204 7.73 -9.78 -27.36
C GLU A 204 7.89 -10.76 -26.19
N LEU A 205 8.66 -10.37 -25.17
CA LEU A 205 8.88 -11.17 -23.97
C LEU A 205 7.78 -11.00 -22.90
N GLY A 206 6.88 -10.03 -23.08
CA GLY A 206 5.74 -9.81 -22.18
C GLY A 206 5.99 -8.71 -21.14
N ASP A 207 5.29 -8.83 -20.01
CA ASP A 207 5.30 -7.86 -18.90
C ASP A 207 5.58 -8.55 -17.55
N CYS A 208 5.66 -7.75 -16.48
CA CYS A 208 5.83 -8.25 -15.10
C CYS A 208 4.50 -8.27 -14.32
N GLY A 209 3.36 -8.04 -15.00
CA GLY A 209 2.10 -7.68 -14.37
C GLY A 209 2.19 -6.36 -13.58
N ARG A 210 1.15 -6.09 -12.78
CA ARG A 210 1.11 -4.90 -11.92
C ARG A 210 1.69 -5.24 -10.55
N LYS A 211 2.85 -4.70 -10.22
CA LYS A 211 3.44 -4.81 -8.88
C LYS A 211 3.19 -3.53 -8.09
N ARG A 212 3.03 -3.66 -6.76
CA ARG A 212 2.85 -2.52 -5.85
C ARG A 212 3.61 -2.77 -4.55
N TYR A 213 4.28 -1.73 -4.08
CA TYR A 213 5.09 -1.79 -2.86
C TYR A 213 4.83 -0.56 -2.01
N ALA A 214 4.82 -0.75 -0.69
CA ALA A 214 4.91 0.35 0.26
C ALA A 214 6.39 0.72 0.41
N VAL A 215 6.72 1.97 0.14
CA VAL A 215 8.08 2.49 0.19
C VAL A 215 8.19 3.44 1.38
N GLY A 216 9.05 3.06 2.32
CA GLY A 216 9.36 3.87 3.50
C GLY A 216 10.58 4.76 3.31
N GLN A 217 10.88 5.56 4.33
CA GLN A 217 12.03 6.48 4.35
C GLN A 217 13.39 5.79 4.40
N GLN A 218 13.45 4.53 4.85
CA GLN A 218 14.70 3.77 4.83
C GLN A 218 14.91 3.13 3.46
N ARG A 219 16.16 3.14 3.00
CA ARG A 219 16.59 2.43 1.79
C ARG A 219 16.28 0.95 1.96
N ASN A 220 15.53 0.39 1.02
CA ASN A 220 15.12 -1.01 1.02
C ASN A 220 15.07 -1.58 -0.40
N GLU A 221 15.06 -2.90 -0.50
CA GLU A 221 15.00 -3.68 -1.73
C GLU A 221 13.56 -4.09 -2.03
N TYR A 222 13.14 -3.92 -3.29
CA TYR A 222 11.79 -4.26 -3.76
C TYR A 222 11.90 -5.24 -4.93
N LEU A 223 11.69 -6.51 -4.62
CA LEU A 223 11.92 -7.61 -5.55
C LEU A 223 10.63 -8.05 -6.25
N PHE A 224 10.74 -8.34 -7.54
CA PHE A 224 9.72 -9.05 -8.31
C PHE A 224 10.34 -10.02 -9.30
N ASP A 225 9.67 -11.15 -9.48
CA ASP A 225 10.10 -12.19 -10.39
C ASP A 225 9.29 -12.17 -11.69
N VAL A 226 9.93 -12.61 -12.77
CA VAL A 226 9.35 -12.71 -14.12
C VAL A 226 9.86 -13.99 -14.77
N LYS A 227 8.93 -14.79 -15.31
CA LYS A 227 9.25 -15.95 -16.15
C LYS A 227 9.20 -15.55 -17.61
N PHE A 228 10.37 -15.50 -18.25
CA PHE A 228 10.49 -15.11 -19.64
C PHE A 228 10.21 -16.29 -20.59
N PRO A 229 9.49 -16.06 -21.70
CA PRO A 229 9.36 -17.07 -22.74
C PRO A 229 10.71 -17.32 -23.42
N ASP A 230 10.90 -18.54 -23.94
CA ASP A 230 12.09 -18.88 -24.74
C ASP A 230 11.95 -18.33 -26.17
N LYS A 231 12.13 -17.01 -26.29
CA LYS A 231 12.07 -16.26 -27.54
C LYS A 231 13.15 -15.18 -27.52
N ARG A 232 13.62 -14.77 -28.70
CA ARG A 232 14.55 -13.64 -28.79
C ARG A 232 13.78 -12.32 -28.68
N PRO A 233 14.24 -11.35 -27.87
CA PRO A 233 13.65 -10.02 -27.86
C PRO A 233 13.94 -9.31 -29.19
N GLY A 234 12.91 -8.66 -29.76
CA GLY A 234 13.05 -7.83 -30.97
C GLY A 234 13.52 -6.39 -30.70
N SER A 235 13.50 -5.96 -29.44
CA SER A 235 13.91 -4.61 -29.02
C SER A 235 14.29 -4.57 -27.54
N ALA A 236 14.78 -3.42 -27.08
CA ALA A 236 14.82 -3.10 -25.65
C ALA A 236 13.40 -3.08 -25.05
N GLY A 237 13.34 -3.24 -23.73
CA GLY A 237 12.13 -3.11 -22.93
C GLY A 237 12.20 -1.92 -21.98
N THR A 238 11.18 -1.77 -21.13
CA THR A 238 11.12 -0.72 -20.12
C THR A 238 10.54 -1.22 -18.81
N ILE A 239 10.98 -0.64 -17.71
CA ILE A 239 10.37 -0.72 -16.38
C ILE A 239 9.87 0.68 -16.05
N ALA A 240 8.56 0.85 -15.92
CA ALA A 240 7.92 2.11 -15.56
C ALA A 240 7.55 2.11 -14.08
N ILE A 241 8.05 3.11 -13.34
CA ILE A 241 7.78 3.28 -11.92
C ILE A 241 6.90 4.51 -11.72
N ASN A 242 5.70 4.29 -11.17
CA ASN A 242 4.91 5.36 -10.60
C ASN A 242 5.27 5.49 -9.11
N SER A 243 5.79 6.66 -8.74
CA SER A 243 6.30 6.97 -7.39
C SER A 243 5.20 7.24 -6.35
N ASP A 244 3.97 7.48 -6.81
CA ASP A 244 2.85 7.84 -5.96
C ASP A 244 1.53 7.36 -6.56
N PHE A 245 1.19 6.12 -6.22
CA PHE A 245 -0.05 5.48 -6.64
C PHE A 245 -1.30 6.29 -6.23
N ASP A 246 -1.23 7.03 -5.12
CA ASP A 246 -2.35 7.81 -4.55
C ASP A 246 -2.39 9.25 -5.11
N LYS A 247 -1.46 9.63 -6.00
CA LYS A 247 -1.40 10.93 -6.70
C LYS A 247 -1.34 12.15 -5.78
N GLN A 248 -0.63 12.05 -4.67
CA GLN A 248 -0.34 13.11 -3.71
C GLN A 248 0.93 13.92 -4.05
N GLY A 249 1.62 13.59 -5.14
CA GLY A 249 2.86 14.23 -5.57
C GLY A 249 4.08 13.80 -4.74
N LYS A 250 4.08 12.59 -4.18
CA LYS A 250 5.24 12.04 -3.45
C LYS A 250 6.35 11.62 -4.42
N ALA A 251 7.59 11.76 -3.97
CA ALA A 251 8.77 11.36 -4.72
C ALA A 251 9.44 10.13 -4.10
N VAL A 252 10.19 9.41 -4.93
CA VAL A 252 10.97 8.23 -4.56
C VAL A 252 12.39 8.39 -5.05
N ASP A 253 13.35 8.09 -4.19
CA ASP A 253 14.78 8.08 -4.51
C ASP A 253 15.15 6.65 -4.94
N VAL A 254 15.52 6.48 -6.21
CA VAL A 254 15.97 5.21 -6.79
C VAL A 254 17.49 5.19 -6.87
N TYR A 255 18.09 4.17 -6.28
CA TYR A 255 19.54 4.03 -6.17
C TYR A 255 20.13 3.04 -7.17
N GLU A 256 19.39 1.98 -7.48
CA GLU A 256 19.83 0.92 -8.39
C GLU A 256 18.61 0.15 -8.88
N ILE A 257 18.67 -0.32 -10.13
CA ILE A 257 17.81 -1.41 -10.61
C ILE A 257 18.72 -2.48 -11.19
N ARG A 258 18.56 -3.71 -10.72
CA ARG A 258 19.37 -4.85 -11.14
C ARG A 258 18.49 -6.08 -11.35
N VAL A 259 19.02 -7.05 -12.07
CA VAL A 259 18.32 -8.31 -12.34
C VAL A 259 19.28 -9.48 -12.20
N SER A 260 18.79 -10.58 -11.62
CA SER A 260 19.51 -11.85 -11.57
C SER A 260 18.65 -12.96 -12.15
N ILE A 261 19.31 -14.01 -12.65
CA ILE A 261 18.65 -15.23 -13.11
C ILE A 261 18.48 -16.14 -11.90
N GLU A 262 17.26 -16.65 -11.70
CA GLU A 262 17.01 -17.70 -10.71
C GLU A 262 17.52 -19.04 -11.25
N PRO A 263 18.28 -19.82 -10.45
CA PRO A 263 18.90 -21.07 -10.87
C PRO A 263 17.90 -22.19 -11.18
#